data_AF-A0A7C6WKK4-F1
#
_entry.id   AF-A0A7C6WKK4-F1
#
_cell.length_a   1.000
_cell.length_b   1.000
_cell.length_c   1.000
_cell.angle_alpha   90.00
_cell.angle_beta   90.00
_cell.angle_gamma   90.00
#
_symmetry.space_group_name_H-M   'P 1'
#
loop_
_entity.id
_entity.type
_entity.pdbx_description
1 polymer ?
#
loop_
_entity_poly.entity_id
_entity_poly.type
_entity_poly.pdbx_seq_one_letter_code
_entity_poly.pdbx_strand_id
1 'polypeptide(L)'
;FRIELMMEISEKVVVKPAKKVNPNVKMIIKYPNWYEHFQDAGYNLEDGPKIFDSVYTGTETRNPMYTQQHLPKYLSYFNLRYLENIAPGRNEGGWYDPYECSYNLTSYAEQAYLTLLAKSKEAMMFSLGTLLHHDFSLCVPINGQIFKDMDEYLGELGIPVGTATYIPYHSHGEDYLHNYVAMLGIPLEPYPDYPEEAKTVFLTENATKDKKILKKIMKSLEHGADVIVTSGFVKEATKLGFQKHLCNVGYTDRKAIVNSFAYSNDGGICFGGLEESAKAILIPQLEFKTNDTWEIIAGFGEDNSFPLLMKTQYGKGRLYILTIPEDYGDLYHIPRKLLLPIRQIFLKNSPILLDSYSKVALFTYDNDTFVIRSFQPWYDEISITLKNGYTAIKDLQDGNVINGEQEGDNLVIRIRLAPGNNKVYKLVK
;
A
#
# COMPACT_ATOMS: atom_id res chain seq x y z
N PHE A 1 -25.78 -15.62 -2.22
CA PHE A 1 -25.57 -17.02 -1.79
C PHE A 1 -24.40 -17.20 -0.82
N ARG A 2 -23.11 -17.21 -1.24
CA ARG A 2 -21.98 -17.58 -0.34
C ARG A 2 -21.87 -16.70 0.91
N ILE A 3 -21.97 -15.38 0.74
CA ILE A 3 -22.01 -14.40 1.85
C ILE A 3 -23.18 -14.69 2.79
N GLU A 4 -24.39 -14.84 2.27
CA GLU A 4 -25.60 -15.10 3.06
C GLU A 4 -25.50 -16.41 3.84
N LEU A 5 -25.01 -17.47 3.20
CA LEU A 5 -24.81 -18.78 3.83
C LEU A 5 -23.80 -18.70 4.98
N MET A 6 -22.65 -18.06 4.75
CA MET A 6 -21.62 -17.91 5.78
C MET A 6 -22.14 -17.09 6.97
N MET A 7 -22.90 -16.02 6.72
CA MET A 7 -23.54 -15.24 7.77
C MET A 7 -24.52 -16.08 8.59
N GLU A 8 -25.40 -16.84 7.92
CA GLU A 8 -26.39 -17.68 8.59
C GLU A 8 -25.73 -18.73 9.49
N ILE A 9 -24.71 -19.43 8.97
CA ILE A 9 -23.97 -20.44 9.73
C ILE A 9 -23.21 -19.80 10.88
N SER A 10 -22.50 -18.69 10.63
CA SER A 10 -21.74 -17.97 11.66
C SER A 10 -22.65 -17.53 12.81
N GLU A 11 -23.80 -16.94 12.51
CA GLU A 11 -24.69 -16.42 13.54
C GLU A 11 -25.48 -17.54 14.24
N LYS A 12 -26.19 -18.38 13.48
CA LYS A 12 -27.19 -19.32 14.03
C LYS A 12 -26.58 -20.62 14.53
N VAL A 13 -25.47 -21.07 13.94
CA VAL A 13 -24.87 -22.38 14.24
C VAL A 13 -23.61 -22.24 15.11
N VAL A 14 -22.85 -21.15 14.96
CA VAL A 14 -21.59 -20.95 15.71
C VAL A 14 -21.79 -20.02 16.91
N VAL A 15 -22.09 -18.74 16.67
CA VAL A 15 -22.05 -17.71 17.73
C VAL A 15 -23.23 -17.84 18.71
N LYS A 16 -24.48 -17.89 18.24
CA LYS A 16 -25.66 -17.99 19.13
C LYS A 16 -25.64 -19.22 20.02
N PRO A 17 -25.33 -20.44 19.52
CA PRO A 17 -25.25 -21.62 20.37
C PRO A 17 -24.13 -21.52 21.42
N ALA A 18 -22.94 -21.02 21.05
CA ALA A 18 -21.85 -20.81 22.00
C ALA A 18 -22.24 -19.83 23.12
N LYS A 19 -22.83 -18.69 22.75
CA LYS A 19 -23.30 -17.66 23.70
C LYS A 19 -24.45 -18.14 24.60
N LYS A 20 -25.30 -19.06 24.10
CA LYS A 20 -26.36 -19.68 24.90
C LYS A 20 -25.80 -20.55 26.04
N VAL A 21 -24.69 -21.24 25.81
CA VAL A 21 -24.01 -22.06 26.82
C VAL A 21 -23.17 -21.20 27.76
N ASN A 22 -22.41 -20.25 27.21
CA ASN A 22 -21.59 -19.32 27.98
C ASN A 22 -21.74 -17.90 27.41
N PRO A 23 -22.54 -17.02 28.03
CA PRO A 23 -22.72 -15.65 27.56
C PRO A 23 -21.41 -14.83 27.50
N ASN A 24 -20.40 -15.23 28.29
CA ASN A 24 -19.11 -14.53 28.38
C ASN A 24 -18.06 -15.05 27.39
N VAL A 25 -18.32 -16.12 26.64
CA VAL A 25 -17.36 -16.61 25.63
C VAL A 25 -17.09 -15.54 24.59
N LYS A 26 -15.84 -15.35 24.18
CA LYS A 26 -15.45 -14.43 23.11
C LYS A 26 -15.16 -15.22 21.84
N MET A 27 -15.85 -14.85 20.76
CA MET A 27 -15.74 -15.53 19.47
C MET A 27 -15.05 -14.63 18.47
N ILE A 28 -13.96 -15.12 17.89
CA ILE A 28 -13.14 -14.43 16.90
C ILE A 28 -13.28 -15.15 15.55
N ILE A 29 -13.49 -14.40 14.48
CA ILE A 29 -13.36 -14.92 13.12
C ILE A 29 -12.03 -14.49 12.52
N LYS A 30 -11.25 -15.45 12.02
CA LYS A 30 -10.08 -15.17 11.20
C LYS A 30 -10.53 -14.93 9.76
N TYR A 31 -10.25 -13.74 9.24
CA TYR A 31 -10.27 -13.48 7.80
C TYR A 31 -8.93 -13.91 7.20
N PRO A 32 -8.91 -14.62 6.08
CA PRO A 32 -7.66 -15.07 5.49
C PRO A 32 -6.90 -13.90 4.80
N ASN A 33 -5.83 -14.20 4.09
CA ASN A 33 -4.96 -13.23 3.44
C ASN A 33 -5.43 -12.73 2.06
N TRP A 34 -6.43 -13.36 1.45
CA TRP A 34 -6.92 -13.06 0.09
C TRP A 34 -8.01 -11.99 0.08
N TYR A 35 -7.64 -10.79 0.53
CA TYR A 35 -8.59 -9.73 0.89
C TYR A 35 -9.44 -9.16 -0.25
N GLU A 36 -8.98 -9.28 -1.50
CA GLU A 36 -9.76 -8.86 -2.70
C GLU A 36 -10.87 -9.86 -3.05
N HIS A 37 -10.88 -11.04 -2.43
CA HIS A 37 -11.70 -12.19 -2.85
C HIS A 37 -12.56 -12.78 -1.73
N PHE A 38 -12.61 -12.14 -0.56
CA PHE A 38 -13.34 -12.62 0.61
C PHE A 38 -14.81 -12.98 0.31
N GLN A 39 -15.51 -12.10 -0.41
CA GLN A 39 -16.89 -12.30 -0.83
C GLN A 39 -17.09 -13.58 -1.63
N ASP A 40 -16.11 -13.95 -2.44
CA ASP A 40 -16.18 -15.13 -3.29
C ASP A 40 -16.10 -16.40 -2.46
N ALA A 41 -15.67 -16.36 -1.20
CA ALA A 41 -15.75 -17.50 -0.29
C ALA A 41 -16.71 -17.32 0.88
N GLY A 42 -17.55 -16.30 0.80
CA GLY A 42 -18.58 -16.02 1.80
C GLY A 42 -18.08 -15.23 3.00
N TYR A 43 -16.81 -14.83 3.06
CA TYR A 43 -16.35 -13.90 4.09
C TYR A 43 -16.99 -12.53 3.83
N ASN A 44 -18.01 -12.20 4.64
CA ASN A 44 -18.66 -10.90 4.58
C ASN A 44 -17.86 -9.88 5.40
N LEU A 45 -17.23 -8.89 4.76
CA LEU A 45 -16.52 -7.81 5.45
C LEU A 45 -17.44 -6.77 6.10
N GLU A 46 -18.65 -6.57 5.58
CA GLU A 46 -19.59 -5.56 6.08
C GLU A 46 -20.33 -6.08 7.33
N ASP A 47 -20.86 -7.31 7.29
CA ASP A 47 -21.70 -7.83 8.37
C ASP A 47 -21.02 -8.89 9.23
N GLY A 48 -20.03 -9.61 8.70
CA GLY A 48 -19.29 -10.63 9.47
C GLY A 48 -18.70 -10.06 10.76
N PRO A 49 -18.02 -8.90 10.74
CA PRO A 49 -17.48 -8.29 11.95
C PRO A 49 -18.55 -7.82 12.95
N LYS A 50 -19.84 -7.77 12.57
CA LYS A 50 -20.96 -7.45 13.48
C LYS A 50 -21.48 -8.70 14.20
N ILE A 51 -21.23 -9.90 13.67
CA ILE A 51 -21.66 -11.18 14.25
C ILE A 51 -20.68 -11.67 15.33
N PHE A 52 -19.38 -11.51 15.10
CA PHE A 52 -18.32 -11.95 16.02
C PHE A 52 -17.92 -10.83 17.00
N ASP A 53 -17.40 -11.21 18.18
CA ASP A 53 -16.90 -10.22 19.15
C ASP A 53 -15.71 -9.44 18.57
N SER A 54 -14.85 -10.13 17.83
CA SER A 54 -13.62 -9.60 17.24
C SER A 54 -13.24 -10.31 15.94
N VAL A 55 -12.29 -9.73 15.22
CA VAL A 55 -11.70 -10.30 14.01
C VAL A 55 -10.22 -10.61 14.23
N TYR A 56 -9.68 -11.46 13.36
CA TYR A 56 -8.25 -11.76 13.28
C TYR A 56 -7.82 -11.76 11.81
N THR A 57 -6.61 -11.33 11.51
CA THR A 57 -6.15 -11.17 10.12
C THR A 57 -5.17 -12.24 9.70
N GLY A 58 -5.38 -12.85 8.55
CA GLY A 58 -4.34 -13.57 7.81
C GLY A 58 -3.35 -12.59 7.21
N THR A 59 -2.11 -12.64 7.70
CA THR A 59 -0.99 -11.83 7.24
C THR A 59 0.01 -12.68 6.45
N GLU A 60 -0.37 -13.88 6.02
CA GLU A 60 0.53 -14.77 5.31
C GLU A 60 0.88 -14.22 3.92
N THR A 61 2.16 -14.31 3.55
CA THR A 61 2.69 -13.99 2.21
C THR A 61 3.42 -15.19 1.64
N ARG A 62 3.72 -15.15 0.34
CA ARG A 62 4.32 -16.28 -0.37
C ARG A 62 5.47 -15.81 -1.24
N ASN A 63 6.27 -16.76 -1.69
CA ASN A 63 7.24 -16.48 -2.73
C ASN A 63 6.51 -15.95 -3.97
N PRO A 64 6.79 -14.71 -4.41
CA PRO A 64 6.05 -14.10 -5.52
C PRO A 64 6.33 -14.75 -6.88
N MET A 65 7.35 -15.61 -6.99
CA MET A 65 7.79 -16.21 -8.25
C MET A 65 7.49 -17.71 -8.36
N TYR A 66 7.56 -18.45 -7.26
CA TYR A 66 7.58 -19.93 -7.30
C TYR A 66 6.38 -20.57 -6.59
N THR A 67 5.31 -19.83 -6.34
CA THR A 67 4.13 -20.33 -5.62
C THR A 67 2.86 -20.02 -6.40
N GLN A 68 1.82 -20.84 -6.16
CA GLN A 68 0.54 -20.70 -6.85
C GLN A 68 -0.33 -19.58 -6.29
N GLN A 69 -0.04 -19.12 -5.07
CA GLN A 69 -0.77 -18.02 -4.43
C GLN A 69 -0.05 -16.70 -4.66
N HIS A 70 -0.70 -15.76 -5.35
CA HIS A 70 -0.17 -14.41 -5.57
C HIS A 70 -0.38 -13.52 -4.34
N LEU A 71 0.47 -13.71 -3.32
CA LEU A 71 0.39 -13.00 -2.04
C LEU A 71 1.64 -12.15 -1.81
N PRO A 72 1.64 -10.88 -2.29
CA PRO A 72 2.82 -10.03 -2.28
C PRO A 72 3.22 -9.60 -0.86
N LYS A 73 4.50 -9.28 -0.68
CA LYS A 73 5.10 -9.03 0.64
C LYS A 73 4.37 -8.00 1.51
N TYR A 74 3.97 -6.85 0.95
CA TYR A 74 3.33 -5.77 1.72
C TYR A 74 1.92 -6.15 2.24
N LEU A 75 1.34 -7.25 1.76
CA LEU A 75 0.02 -7.74 2.15
C LEU A 75 -0.11 -7.94 3.65
N SER A 76 0.93 -8.46 4.31
CA SER A 76 0.93 -8.67 5.77
C SER A 76 0.58 -7.40 6.54
N TYR A 77 1.11 -6.26 6.10
CA TYR A 77 0.80 -4.96 6.72
C TYR A 77 -0.57 -4.46 6.26
N PHE A 78 -0.80 -4.44 4.94
CA PHE A 78 -1.96 -3.82 4.34
C PHE A 78 -3.28 -4.47 4.75
N ASN A 79 -3.35 -5.80 4.76
CA ASN A 79 -4.56 -6.52 5.14
C ASN A 79 -4.90 -6.32 6.63
N LEU A 80 -3.88 -6.25 7.50
CA LEU A 80 -4.10 -5.97 8.93
C LEU A 80 -4.68 -4.58 9.12
N ARG A 81 -4.13 -3.57 8.44
CA ARG A 81 -4.68 -2.20 8.46
C ARG A 81 -6.11 -2.15 7.92
N TYR A 82 -6.39 -2.89 6.85
CA TYR A 82 -7.73 -2.92 6.27
C TYR A 82 -8.76 -3.50 7.24
N LEU A 83 -8.45 -4.62 7.88
CA LEU A 83 -9.34 -5.23 8.87
C LEU A 83 -9.44 -4.43 10.17
N GLU A 84 -8.38 -3.72 10.56
CA GLU A 84 -8.47 -2.74 11.66
C GLU A 84 -9.46 -1.62 11.32
N ASN A 85 -9.44 -1.08 10.09
CA ASN A 85 -10.40 -0.05 9.69
C ASN A 85 -11.82 -0.58 9.45
N ILE A 86 -11.98 -1.88 9.21
CA ILE A 86 -13.29 -2.56 9.14
C ILE A 86 -13.88 -2.82 10.53
N ALA A 87 -13.04 -3.15 11.51
CA ALA A 87 -13.44 -3.43 12.88
C ALA A 87 -12.55 -2.67 13.89
N PRO A 88 -12.65 -1.33 13.95
CA PRO A 88 -11.75 -0.51 14.76
C PRO A 88 -11.69 -0.96 16.23
N GLY A 89 -10.47 -1.19 16.73
CA GLY A 89 -10.20 -1.65 18.08
C GLY A 89 -10.61 -3.11 18.35
N ARG A 90 -11.10 -3.85 17.36
CA ARG A 90 -11.57 -5.24 17.48
C ARG A 90 -10.83 -6.22 16.56
N ASN A 91 -9.77 -5.78 15.87
CA ASN A 91 -8.81 -6.69 15.26
C ASN A 91 -7.80 -7.13 16.32
N GLU A 92 -7.84 -8.41 16.71
CA GLU A 92 -7.04 -8.90 17.83
C GLU A 92 -5.63 -9.34 17.42
N GLY A 93 -5.33 -9.45 16.12
CA GLY A 93 -3.97 -9.76 15.70
C GLY A 93 -3.81 -10.25 14.28
N GLY A 94 -2.56 -10.56 13.94
CA GLY A 94 -2.16 -11.13 12.66
C GLY A 94 -1.72 -12.59 12.81
N TRP A 95 -2.00 -13.38 11.79
CA TRP A 95 -1.74 -14.82 11.71
C TRP A 95 -0.88 -15.09 10.48
N TYR A 96 0.26 -15.74 10.67
CA TYR A 96 1.11 -16.15 9.56
C TYR A 96 1.68 -17.57 9.75
N ASP A 97 2.14 -18.17 8.66
CA ASP A 97 2.67 -19.54 8.60
C ASP A 97 4.00 -19.58 7.84
N PRO A 98 4.78 -20.69 7.95
CA PRO A 98 6.04 -20.82 7.24
C PRO A 98 5.92 -21.41 5.83
N TYR A 99 4.70 -21.64 5.34
CA TYR A 99 4.50 -22.29 4.05
C TYR A 99 4.89 -21.38 2.91
N GLU A 100 5.63 -21.92 1.95
CA GLU A 100 5.92 -21.26 0.67
C GLU A 100 6.64 -19.89 0.82
N CYS A 101 7.24 -19.63 1.99
CA CYS A 101 7.98 -18.42 2.34
C CYS A 101 9.38 -18.72 2.91
N SER A 102 9.97 -19.88 2.56
CA SER A 102 11.30 -20.34 3.01
C SER A 102 12.42 -20.11 1.99
N TYR A 103 12.14 -19.40 0.90
CA TYR A 103 13.09 -19.15 -0.19
C TYR A 103 14.25 -18.21 0.18
N ASN A 104 14.10 -17.44 1.28
CA ASN A 104 15.23 -16.90 2.03
C ASN A 104 14.83 -16.75 3.51
N LEU A 105 15.81 -16.63 4.40
CA LEU A 105 15.51 -16.51 5.85
C LEU A 105 14.69 -15.26 6.18
N THR A 106 14.83 -14.20 5.37
CA THR A 106 14.10 -12.95 5.59
C THR A 106 12.63 -13.01 5.16
N SER A 107 12.20 -13.94 4.31
CA SER A 107 10.83 -13.96 3.79
C SER A 107 9.82 -14.42 4.84
N TYR A 108 10.19 -15.38 5.70
CA TYR A 108 9.35 -15.68 6.86
C TYR A 108 9.36 -14.53 7.87
N ALA A 109 10.53 -13.94 8.12
CA ALA A 109 10.70 -12.80 9.03
C ALA A 109 9.87 -11.57 8.62
N GLU A 110 9.77 -11.30 7.32
CA GLU A 110 9.00 -10.18 6.76
C GLU A 110 7.54 -10.22 7.20
N GLN A 111 6.93 -11.40 7.29
CA GLN A 111 5.54 -11.55 7.76
C GLN A 111 5.39 -11.05 9.21
N ALA A 112 6.32 -11.44 10.09
CA ALA A 112 6.34 -11.02 11.48
C ALA A 112 6.54 -9.50 11.60
N TYR A 113 7.56 -8.96 10.93
CA TYR A 113 7.84 -7.52 10.92
C TYR A 113 6.63 -6.70 10.46
N LEU A 114 6.05 -7.06 9.32
CA LEU A 114 4.94 -6.31 8.73
C LEU A 114 3.64 -6.43 9.55
N THR A 115 3.40 -7.60 10.15
CA THR A 115 2.28 -7.80 11.09
C THR A 115 2.41 -6.88 12.31
N LEU A 116 3.60 -6.77 12.87
CA LEU A 116 3.86 -5.93 14.06
C LEU A 116 3.88 -4.44 13.72
N LEU A 117 4.52 -4.03 12.62
CA LEU A 117 4.53 -2.64 12.15
C LEU A 117 3.12 -2.11 11.84
N ALA A 118 2.20 -2.98 11.43
CA ALA A 118 0.78 -2.61 11.26
C ALA A 118 0.02 -2.44 12.60
N LYS A 119 0.71 -2.59 13.73
CA LYS A 119 0.23 -2.47 15.12
C LYS A 119 -0.81 -3.53 15.49
N SER A 120 -0.57 -4.77 15.07
CA SER A 120 -1.32 -5.93 15.59
C SER A 120 -1.20 -6.02 17.11
N LYS A 121 -2.29 -6.40 17.78
CA LYS A 121 -2.26 -6.66 19.24
C LYS A 121 -1.60 -7.99 19.57
N GLU A 122 -1.74 -8.98 18.68
CA GLU A 122 -1.15 -10.31 18.79
C GLU A 122 -0.53 -10.74 17.45
N ALA A 123 0.56 -11.52 17.53
CA ALA A 123 1.18 -12.20 16.40
C ALA A 123 1.09 -13.73 16.60
N MET A 124 0.25 -14.39 15.81
CA MET A 124 -0.01 -15.83 15.87
C MET A 124 0.81 -16.57 14.81
N MET A 125 1.63 -17.51 15.25
CA MET A 125 2.43 -18.37 14.38
C MET A 125 1.71 -19.70 14.17
N PHE A 126 1.31 -20.00 12.95
CA PHE A 126 0.65 -21.26 12.61
C PHE A 126 1.59 -22.25 11.91
N SER A 127 1.51 -23.54 12.20
CA SER A 127 0.85 -24.21 13.34
C SER A 127 1.92 -24.79 14.25
N LEU A 128 1.61 -25.11 15.51
CA LEU A 128 2.59 -25.73 16.41
C LEU A 128 3.23 -26.98 15.78
N GLY A 129 2.45 -27.85 15.13
CA GLY A 129 2.98 -29.03 14.45
C GLY A 129 3.94 -28.67 13.31
N THR A 130 3.62 -27.64 12.55
CA THR A 130 4.47 -27.11 11.47
C THR A 130 5.76 -26.52 12.02
N LEU A 131 5.67 -25.70 13.08
CA LEU A 131 6.81 -25.02 13.70
C LEU A 131 7.80 -25.99 14.36
N LEU A 132 7.32 -27.19 14.76
CA LEU A 132 8.17 -28.26 15.29
C LEU A 132 8.75 -29.18 14.20
N HIS A 133 8.31 -29.03 12.95
CA HIS A 133 8.84 -29.83 11.84
C HIS A 133 10.25 -29.37 11.45
N HIS A 134 11.13 -30.31 11.12
CA HIS A 134 12.54 -30.03 10.83
C HIS A 134 12.75 -29.05 9.67
N ASP A 135 11.89 -29.11 8.64
CA ASP A 135 11.90 -28.17 7.50
C ASP A 135 11.69 -26.70 7.91
N PHE A 136 11.05 -26.44 9.05
CA PHE A 136 10.72 -25.11 9.54
C PHE A 136 11.45 -24.74 10.84
N SER A 137 12.46 -25.52 11.22
CA SER A 137 13.19 -25.38 12.48
C SER A 137 13.81 -24.00 12.72
N LEU A 138 14.10 -23.23 11.67
CA LEU A 138 14.62 -21.85 11.76
C LEU A 138 13.54 -20.79 12.03
N CYS A 139 12.27 -21.09 11.77
CA CYS A 139 11.17 -20.12 11.88
C CYS A 139 10.99 -19.64 13.32
N VAL A 140 11.02 -20.55 14.30
CA VAL A 140 10.82 -20.21 15.72
C VAL A 140 11.98 -19.36 16.26
N PRO A 141 13.27 -19.73 16.10
CA PRO A 141 14.39 -18.87 16.53
C PRO A 141 14.37 -17.48 15.90
N ILE A 142 14.05 -17.38 14.60
CA ILE A 142 13.96 -16.10 13.90
C ILE A 142 12.93 -15.19 14.54
N ASN A 143 11.71 -15.68 14.79
CA ASN A 143 10.68 -14.87 15.45
C ASN A 143 11.07 -14.49 16.88
N GLY A 144 11.75 -15.39 17.61
CA GLY A 144 12.28 -15.07 18.94
C GLY A 144 13.26 -13.90 18.93
N GLN A 145 14.07 -13.75 17.88
CA GLN A 145 14.93 -12.57 17.72
C GLN A 145 14.14 -11.34 17.30
N ILE A 146 13.25 -11.47 16.31
CA ILE A 146 12.42 -10.36 15.81
C ILE A 146 11.61 -9.74 16.95
N PHE A 147 10.98 -10.55 17.81
CA PHE A 147 10.17 -10.03 18.90
C PHE A 147 11.01 -9.25 19.91
N LYS A 148 12.24 -9.71 20.22
CA LYS A 148 13.17 -8.95 21.05
C LYS A 148 13.56 -7.62 20.41
N ASP A 149 13.91 -7.64 19.12
CA ASP A 149 14.34 -6.44 18.40
C ASP A 149 13.17 -5.43 18.27
N MET A 150 11.97 -5.92 18.01
CA MET A 150 10.77 -5.08 17.87
C MET A 150 10.32 -4.49 19.21
N ASP A 151 10.45 -5.23 20.32
CA ASP A 151 10.08 -4.75 21.66
C ASP A 151 10.83 -3.48 22.07
N GLU A 152 12.03 -3.24 21.53
CA GLU A 152 12.84 -2.04 21.82
C GLU A 152 12.17 -0.74 21.38
N TYR A 153 11.40 -0.76 20.29
CA TYR A 153 10.86 0.48 19.68
C TYR A 153 9.39 0.43 19.31
N LEU A 154 8.75 -0.75 19.23
CA LEU A 154 7.36 -0.86 18.77
C LEU A 154 6.38 -0.09 19.67
N GLY A 155 6.70 0.04 20.96
CA GLY A 155 5.95 0.85 21.93
C GLY A 155 6.06 2.36 21.70
N GLU A 156 7.10 2.84 21.01
CA GLU A 156 7.28 4.25 20.67
C GLU A 156 6.55 4.64 19.38
N LEU A 157 6.20 3.67 18.53
CA LEU A 157 5.45 3.91 17.29
C LEU A 157 3.98 4.20 17.58
N GLY A 158 3.42 5.19 16.86
CA GLY A 158 2.03 5.63 17.00
C GLY A 158 1.01 4.73 16.30
N ILE A 159 -0.13 5.32 15.92
CA ILE A 159 -1.13 4.69 15.08
C ILE A 159 -0.68 4.79 13.62
N PRO A 160 -0.72 3.71 12.83
CA PRO A 160 -0.27 3.77 11.45
C PRO A 160 -1.17 4.71 10.64
N VAL A 161 -0.54 5.52 9.79
CA VAL A 161 -1.19 6.46 8.87
C VAL A 161 -0.53 6.38 7.51
N GLY A 162 -1.22 6.86 6.47
CA GLY A 162 -0.72 6.85 5.11
C GLY A 162 -1.65 7.59 4.16
N THR A 163 -1.40 7.46 2.86
CA THR A 163 -2.31 7.95 1.83
C THR A 163 -3.63 7.18 1.91
N ALA A 164 -4.74 7.90 2.06
CA ALA A 164 -6.04 7.28 2.21
C ALA A 164 -6.41 6.51 0.94
N THR A 165 -6.68 5.22 1.09
CA THR A 165 -6.92 4.28 0.00
C THR A 165 -8.31 3.69 0.18
N TYR A 166 -9.22 3.93 -0.75
CA TYR A 166 -10.60 3.45 -0.59
C TYR A 166 -10.80 2.10 -1.28
N ILE A 167 -11.20 1.09 -0.51
CA ILE A 167 -11.53 -0.26 -0.98
C ILE A 167 -12.95 -0.57 -0.48
N PRO A 168 -13.99 -0.37 -1.30
CA PRO A 168 -15.36 -0.66 -0.87
C PRO A 168 -15.54 -2.11 -0.42
N TYR A 169 -16.50 -2.33 0.49
CA TYR A 169 -16.91 -3.69 0.85
C TYR A 169 -17.25 -4.53 -0.39
N HIS A 170 -16.78 -5.78 -0.39
CA HIS A 170 -17.01 -6.78 -1.44
C HIS A 170 -16.60 -6.32 -2.85
N SER A 171 -15.63 -5.42 -2.94
CA SER A 171 -15.06 -4.98 -4.21
C SER A 171 -13.92 -5.89 -4.69
N HIS A 172 -13.56 -5.76 -5.96
CA HIS A 172 -12.46 -6.46 -6.63
C HIS A 172 -12.06 -5.68 -7.89
N GLY A 173 -10.86 -5.94 -8.42
CA GLY A 173 -10.29 -5.27 -9.57
C GLY A 173 -8.94 -4.65 -9.21
N GLU A 174 -7.95 -4.85 -10.09
CA GLU A 174 -6.54 -4.59 -9.79
C GLU A 174 -6.05 -5.28 -8.51
N ASP A 175 -6.34 -6.58 -8.41
CA ASP A 175 -6.15 -7.35 -7.18
C ASP A 175 -4.70 -7.27 -6.68
N TYR A 176 -4.55 -6.91 -5.41
CA TYR A 176 -3.26 -6.75 -4.73
C TYR A 176 -2.34 -5.63 -5.25
N LEU A 177 -2.75 -4.82 -6.24
CA LEU A 177 -1.94 -3.72 -6.79
C LEU A 177 -1.43 -2.77 -5.69
N HIS A 178 -2.25 -2.50 -4.68
CA HIS A 178 -1.92 -1.70 -3.50
C HIS A 178 -0.58 -2.10 -2.86
N ASN A 179 -0.31 -3.40 -2.80
CA ASN A 179 0.91 -3.94 -2.21
C ASN A 179 2.14 -3.64 -3.08
N TYR A 180 1.99 -3.60 -4.40
CA TYR A 180 3.06 -3.23 -5.31
C TYR A 180 3.35 -1.73 -5.25
N VAL A 181 2.31 -0.90 -5.22
CA VAL A 181 2.43 0.55 -5.05
C VAL A 181 3.10 0.89 -3.71
N ALA A 182 2.72 0.22 -2.63
CA ALA A 182 3.30 0.47 -1.31
C ALA A 182 4.80 0.12 -1.22
N MET A 183 5.22 -0.91 -1.95
CA MET A 183 6.64 -1.28 -2.12
C MET A 183 7.45 -0.24 -2.92
N LEU A 184 6.81 0.79 -3.49
CA LEU A 184 7.50 1.96 -4.02
C LEU A 184 7.83 2.98 -2.91
N GLY A 185 7.62 2.69 -1.64
CA GLY A 185 7.89 3.63 -0.54
C GLY A 185 6.73 4.60 -0.30
N ILE A 186 5.51 4.10 -0.53
CA ILE A 186 4.26 4.85 -0.40
C ILE A 186 3.45 4.19 0.72
N PRO A 187 3.33 4.80 1.91
CA PRO A 187 2.46 4.31 2.96
C PRO A 187 1.01 4.48 2.51
N LEU A 188 0.26 3.38 2.50
CA LEU A 188 -1.16 3.36 2.17
C LEU A 188 -1.96 2.99 3.41
N GLU A 189 -3.07 3.69 3.65
CA GLU A 189 -4.01 3.39 4.71
C GLU A 189 -5.38 3.02 4.08
N PRO A 190 -5.77 1.74 4.09
CA PRO A 190 -6.99 1.26 3.43
C PRO A 190 -8.26 1.48 4.25
N TYR A 191 -9.29 2.05 3.66
CA TYR A 191 -10.59 2.31 4.28
C TYR A 191 -11.72 1.59 3.52
N PRO A 192 -12.64 0.93 4.24
CA PRO A 192 -13.83 0.31 3.62
C PRO A 192 -14.90 1.34 3.24
N ASP A 193 -14.90 2.49 3.92
CA ASP A 193 -15.73 3.65 3.65
C ASP A 193 -14.93 4.75 2.96
N TYR A 194 -15.58 5.57 2.14
CA TYR A 194 -14.86 6.60 1.39
C TYR A 194 -14.36 7.71 2.34
N PRO A 195 -13.05 8.03 2.32
CA PRO A 195 -12.45 8.97 3.26
C PRO A 195 -12.69 10.42 2.83
N GLU A 196 -13.89 10.97 3.08
CA GLU A 196 -14.31 12.29 2.59
C GLU A 196 -13.40 13.45 3.02
N GLU A 197 -12.76 13.35 4.19
CA GLU A 197 -11.90 14.40 4.77
C GLU A 197 -10.42 14.25 4.38
N ALA A 198 -10.06 13.22 3.60
CA ALA A 198 -8.68 12.99 3.21
C ALA A 198 -8.21 14.01 2.17
N LYS A 199 -7.04 14.60 2.41
CA LYS A 199 -6.40 15.56 1.50
C LYS A 199 -5.81 14.93 0.24
N THR A 200 -5.50 13.64 0.31
CA THR A 200 -5.01 12.84 -0.82
C THR A 200 -5.70 11.48 -0.76
N VAL A 201 -6.36 11.08 -1.85
CA VAL A 201 -7.10 9.82 -1.95
C VAL A 201 -6.56 9.00 -3.11
N PHE A 202 -6.24 7.72 -2.88
CA PHE A 202 -5.84 6.76 -3.90
C PHE A 202 -6.98 5.77 -4.20
N LEU A 203 -7.28 5.57 -5.48
CA LEU A 203 -8.37 4.73 -5.96
C LEU A 203 -7.88 3.82 -7.11
N THR A 204 -8.06 2.52 -6.94
CA THR A 204 -7.83 1.52 -7.99
C THR A 204 -9.14 1.06 -8.60
N GLU A 205 -9.08 0.18 -9.60
CA GLU A 205 -10.25 -0.37 -10.29
C GLU A 205 -11.38 -0.84 -9.34
N ASN A 206 -11.04 -1.43 -8.18
CA ASN A 206 -12.03 -1.91 -7.22
C ASN A 206 -12.97 -0.81 -6.66
N ALA A 207 -12.52 0.44 -6.61
CA ALA A 207 -13.35 1.56 -6.14
C ALA A 207 -14.55 1.82 -7.06
N THR A 208 -14.51 1.38 -8.32
CA THR A 208 -15.62 1.52 -9.28
C THR A 208 -16.84 0.65 -8.98
N LYS A 209 -16.71 -0.30 -8.03
CA LYS A 209 -17.86 -1.07 -7.52
C LYS A 209 -18.83 -0.19 -6.74
N ASP A 210 -18.36 0.93 -6.19
CA ASP A 210 -19.23 1.99 -5.67
C ASP A 210 -19.82 2.82 -6.81
N LYS A 211 -21.12 2.64 -7.09
CA LYS A 211 -21.85 3.36 -8.14
C LYS A 211 -21.85 4.89 -7.97
N LYS A 212 -21.55 5.41 -6.78
CA LYS A 212 -21.48 6.85 -6.48
C LYS A 212 -20.05 7.39 -6.48
N ILE A 213 -19.05 6.59 -6.85
CA ILE A 213 -17.63 6.97 -6.73
C ILE A 213 -17.28 8.27 -7.46
N LEU A 214 -17.80 8.49 -8.67
CA LEU A 214 -17.51 9.73 -9.42
C LEU A 214 -18.02 10.97 -8.68
N LYS A 215 -19.18 10.88 -8.01
CA LYS A 215 -19.71 11.98 -7.20
C LYS A 215 -18.81 12.26 -5.99
N LYS A 216 -18.31 11.21 -5.35
CA LYS A 216 -17.38 11.31 -4.21
C LYS A 216 -16.07 11.97 -4.64
N ILE A 217 -15.50 11.55 -5.78
CA ILE A 217 -14.28 12.14 -6.37
C ILE A 217 -14.49 13.62 -6.67
N MET A 218 -15.56 14.00 -7.37
CA MET A 218 -15.84 15.40 -7.70
C MET A 218 -15.92 16.26 -6.42
N LYS A 219 -16.62 15.78 -5.39
CA LYS A 219 -16.70 16.47 -4.10
C LYS A 219 -15.30 16.68 -3.51
N SER A 220 -14.46 15.65 -3.44
CA SER A 220 -13.10 15.76 -2.89
C SER A 220 -12.25 16.78 -3.66
N LEU A 221 -12.29 16.73 -5.00
CA LEU A 221 -11.55 17.65 -5.87
C LEU A 221 -12.04 19.11 -5.71
N GLU A 222 -13.36 19.34 -5.64
CA GLU A 222 -13.95 20.66 -5.41
C GLU A 222 -13.53 21.26 -4.05
N HIS A 223 -13.35 20.42 -3.03
CA HIS A 223 -12.87 20.82 -1.70
C HIS A 223 -11.34 20.95 -1.61
N GLY A 224 -10.60 20.65 -2.68
CA GLY A 224 -9.16 20.87 -2.76
C GLY A 224 -8.29 19.66 -2.46
N ALA A 225 -8.88 18.47 -2.32
CA ALA A 225 -8.12 17.23 -2.21
C ALA A 225 -7.49 16.86 -3.56
N ASP A 226 -6.35 16.16 -3.51
CA ASP A 226 -5.80 15.52 -4.69
C ASP A 226 -6.32 14.07 -4.74
N VAL A 227 -6.80 13.61 -5.91
CA VAL A 227 -7.29 12.25 -6.11
C VAL A 227 -6.39 11.57 -7.14
N ILE A 228 -5.87 10.40 -6.80
CA ILE A 228 -5.00 9.59 -7.65
C ILE A 228 -5.79 8.35 -8.06
N VAL A 229 -5.96 8.16 -9.37
CA VAL A 229 -6.63 6.99 -9.94
C VAL A 229 -5.67 6.19 -10.82
N THR A 230 -5.92 4.90 -10.98
CA THR A 230 -5.15 4.03 -11.88
C THR A 230 -5.70 4.01 -13.31
N SER A 231 -4.91 3.52 -14.27
CA SER A 231 -5.42 3.21 -15.61
C SER A 231 -6.57 2.18 -15.59
N GLY A 232 -6.55 1.19 -14.69
CA GLY A 232 -7.66 0.25 -14.49
C GLY A 232 -8.92 0.93 -13.96
N PHE A 233 -8.79 1.89 -13.02
CA PHE A 233 -9.91 2.73 -12.61
C PHE A 233 -10.50 3.50 -13.80
N VAL A 234 -9.68 4.15 -14.63
CA VAL A 234 -10.18 4.90 -15.81
C VAL A 234 -10.97 3.98 -16.75
N LYS A 235 -10.46 2.77 -17.01
CA LYS A 235 -11.13 1.76 -17.84
C LYS A 235 -12.53 1.45 -17.33
N GLU A 236 -12.69 1.10 -16.06
CA GLU A 236 -13.99 0.71 -15.51
C GLU A 236 -14.90 1.92 -15.25
N ALA A 237 -14.35 3.04 -14.81
CA ALA A 237 -15.10 4.27 -14.54
C ALA A 237 -15.65 4.94 -15.82
N THR A 238 -15.11 4.61 -17.00
CA THR A 238 -15.66 5.03 -18.30
C THR A 238 -17.15 4.66 -18.40
N LYS A 239 -17.54 3.47 -17.92
CA LYS A 239 -18.95 3.00 -17.90
C LYS A 239 -19.84 3.84 -16.97
N LEU A 240 -19.24 4.55 -16.01
CA LEU A 240 -19.92 5.45 -15.08
C LEU A 240 -19.95 6.90 -15.57
N GLY A 241 -19.31 7.21 -16.72
CA GLY A 241 -19.23 8.55 -17.28
C GLY A 241 -18.00 9.35 -16.86
N PHE A 242 -16.87 8.69 -16.59
CA PHE A 242 -15.61 9.34 -16.20
C PHE A 242 -15.27 10.56 -17.07
N GLN A 243 -15.29 10.42 -18.40
CA GLN A 243 -14.91 11.50 -19.32
C GLN A 243 -15.90 12.67 -19.34
N LYS A 244 -17.16 12.41 -18.99
CA LYS A 244 -18.18 13.45 -18.89
C LYS A 244 -18.01 14.29 -17.62
N HIS A 245 -17.53 13.68 -16.55
CA HIS A 245 -17.57 14.27 -15.21
C HIS A 245 -16.22 14.77 -14.70
N LEU A 246 -15.11 14.17 -15.15
CA LEU A 246 -13.77 14.42 -14.61
C LEU A 246 -12.80 14.99 -15.65
N CYS A 247 -12.29 14.18 -16.58
CA CYS A 247 -11.33 14.63 -17.58
C CYS A 247 -11.39 13.78 -18.86
N ASN A 248 -10.95 14.34 -19.99
CA ASN A 248 -10.99 13.65 -21.29
C ASN A 248 -9.80 12.72 -21.49
N VAL A 249 -9.75 11.66 -20.68
CA VAL A 249 -8.78 10.57 -20.77
C VAL A 249 -9.52 9.25 -20.96
N GLY A 250 -9.17 8.52 -22.02
CA GLY A 250 -9.73 7.22 -22.38
C GLY A 250 -8.69 6.11 -22.25
N TYR A 251 -9.12 4.98 -21.72
CA TYR A 251 -8.32 3.75 -21.76
C TYR A 251 -8.47 3.09 -23.13
N THR A 252 -7.37 2.57 -23.71
CA THR A 252 -7.40 1.76 -24.93
C THR A 252 -6.80 0.37 -24.70
N ASP A 253 -7.17 -0.58 -25.56
CA ASP A 253 -6.57 -1.93 -25.54
C ASP A 253 -5.19 -1.98 -26.21
N ARG A 254 -4.71 -0.87 -26.79
CA ARG A 254 -3.35 -0.79 -27.35
C ARG A 254 -2.33 -0.74 -26.22
N LYS A 255 -1.17 -1.36 -26.45
CA LYS A 255 -0.06 -1.41 -25.49
C LYS A 255 1.19 -0.80 -26.09
N ALA A 256 2.06 -0.29 -25.24
CA ALA A 256 3.38 0.18 -25.61
C ALA A 256 4.42 -0.49 -24.73
N ILE A 257 5.52 -0.93 -25.35
CA ILE A 257 6.72 -1.37 -24.64
C ILE A 257 7.60 -0.14 -24.52
N VAL A 258 7.90 0.28 -23.28
CA VAL A 258 8.72 1.46 -23.01
C VAL A 258 9.88 1.08 -22.09
N ASN A 259 11.06 1.64 -22.35
CA ASN A 259 12.22 1.51 -21.48
C ASN A 259 12.96 2.84 -21.24
N SER A 260 12.49 3.89 -21.90
CA SER A 260 13.06 5.23 -21.90
C SER A 260 11.96 6.20 -21.55
N PHE A 261 12.25 7.14 -20.68
CA PHE A 261 11.24 8.01 -20.08
C PHE A 261 11.71 9.45 -20.02
N ALA A 262 10.76 10.36 -20.10
CA ALA A 262 10.93 11.76 -19.73
C ALA A 262 10.05 12.10 -18.54
N TYR A 263 10.40 13.21 -17.88
CA TYR A 263 9.66 13.75 -16.76
C TYR A 263 9.58 15.28 -16.88
N SER A 264 8.57 15.87 -16.25
CA SER A 264 8.42 17.32 -16.21
C SER A 264 8.82 17.89 -14.85
N ASN A 265 9.61 18.97 -14.88
CA ASN A 265 9.98 19.76 -13.69
C ASN A 265 9.09 20.99 -13.46
N ASP A 266 8.23 21.34 -14.42
CA ASP A 266 7.40 22.56 -14.41
C ASP A 266 5.89 22.23 -14.34
N GLY A 267 5.57 21.02 -13.90
CA GLY A 267 4.19 20.58 -13.72
C GLY A 267 3.49 20.21 -15.02
N GLY A 268 4.23 19.81 -16.05
CA GLY A 268 3.75 19.22 -17.29
C GLY A 268 3.75 20.17 -18.49
N ILE A 269 4.42 21.33 -18.41
CA ILE A 269 4.52 22.29 -19.52
C ILE A 269 5.57 21.82 -20.52
N CYS A 270 6.74 21.41 -20.04
CA CYS A 270 7.81 20.84 -20.84
C CYS A 270 8.35 19.56 -20.21
N PHE A 271 8.75 18.63 -21.06
CA PHE A 271 9.58 17.50 -20.66
C PHE A 271 11.04 17.91 -20.56
N GLY A 272 11.73 17.31 -19.60
CA GLY A 272 13.18 17.35 -19.47
C GLY A 272 13.73 15.98 -19.14
N GLY A 273 15.01 15.81 -19.46
CA GLY A 273 15.75 14.58 -19.14
C GLY A 273 15.37 13.37 -19.99
N LEU A 274 16.17 12.33 -19.82
CA LEU A 274 15.98 11.00 -20.38
C LEU A 274 16.46 10.01 -19.32
N GLU A 275 15.54 9.20 -18.80
CA GLU A 275 15.83 8.15 -17.84
C GLU A 275 15.53 6.80 -18.46
N GLU A 276 16.39 5.81 -18.22
CA GLU A 276 16.23 4.46 -18.76
C GLU A 276 16.00 3.45 -17.64
N SER A 277 15.08 2.51 -17.88
CA SER A 277 14.88 1.35 -17.02
C SER A 277 15.72 0.17 -17.49
N ALA A 278 16.22 -0.63 -16.55
CA ALA A 278 17.00 -1.84 -16.87
C ALA A 278 16.20 -2.91 -17.64
N LYS A 279 14.85 -2.88 -17.55
CA LYS A 279 13.95 -3.79 -18.26
C LYS A 279 12.82 -2.97 -18.86
N ALA A 280 12.49 -3.23 -20.12
CA ALA A 280 11.31 -2.64 -20.74
C ALA A 280 10.03 -3.09 -20.03
N ILE A 281 9.07 -2.17 -19.90
CA ILE A 281 7.78 -2.38 -19.26
C ILE A 281 6.66 -2.26 -20.30
N LEU A 282 5.63 -3.10 -20.17
CA LEU A 282 4.46 -3.05 -21.05
C LEU A 282 3.36 -2.24 -20.36
N ILE A 283 2.96 -1.11 -20.97
CA ILE A 283 1.94 -0.21 -20.43
C ILE A 283 0.76 -0.04 -21.40
N PRO A 284 -0.47 0.21 -20.92
CA PRO A 284 -1.59 0.59 -21.77
C PRO A 284 -1.36 1.99 -22.36
N GLN A 285 -1.83 2.18 -23.60
CA GLN A 285 -1.86 3.50 -24.24
C GLN A 285 -3.14 4.22 -23.83
N LEU A 286 -3.03 5.26 -23.01
CA LEU A 286 -4.15 6.13 -22.68
C LEU A 286 -4.29 7.22 -23.75
N GLU A 287 -5.49 7.42 -24.28
CA GLU A 287 -5.82 8.53 -25.17
C GLU A 287 -6.24 9.72 -24.33
N PHE A 288 -5.64 10.89 -24.55
CA PHE A 288 -5.98 12.09 -23.80
C PHE A 288 -5.84 13.35 -24.66
N LYS A 289 -6.42 14.45 -24.18
CA LYS A 289 -6.33 15.75 -24.83
C LYS A 289 -5.34 16.66 -24.09
N THR A 290 -4.28 17.06 -24.78
CA THR A 290 -3.12 17.80 -24.23
C THR A 290 -3.46 19.21 -23.75
N ASN A 291 -4.60 19.77 -24.14
CA ASN A 291 -5.04 21.10 -23.74
C ASN A 291 -5.73 21.16 -22.37
N ASP A 292 -6.05 20.00 -21.78
CA ASP A 292 -6.78 19.88 -20.50
C ASP A 292 -6.03 19.01 -19.48
N THR A 293 -5.22 18.05 -19.97
CA THR A 293 -4.46 17.11 -19.14
C THR A 293 -2.99 17.16 -19.52
N TRP A 294 -2.12 17.21 -18.50
CA TRP A 294 -0.68 17.30 -18.67
C TRP A 294 0.00 16.00 -18.28
N GLU A 295 0.94 15.56 -19.11
CA GLU A 295 1.84 14.47 -18.80
C GLU A 295 2.95 14.96 -17.85
N ILE A 296 3.10 14.29 -16.71
CA ILE A 296 4.16 14.54 -15.73
C ILE A 296 5.32 13.59 -15.95
N ILE A 297 5.02 12.35 -16.33
CA ILE A 297 6.00 11.32 -16.69
C ILE A 297 5.48 10.63 -17.94
N ALA A 298 6.37 10.45 -18.92
CA ALA A 298 6.05 9.84 -20.19
C ALA A 298 7.07 8.75 -20.53
N GLY A 299 6.60 7.61 -21.02
CA GLY A 299 7.43 6.60 -21.66
C GLY A 299 7.51 6.87 -23.16
N PHE A 300 8.71 6.85 -23.74
CA PHE A 300 8.91 7.07 -25.16
C PHE A 300 8.60 5.83 -26.00
N GLY A 301 7.92 6.03 -27.11
CA GLY A 301 7.84 5.08 -28.22
C GLY A 301 8.60 5.60 -29.45
N GLU A 302 8.13 5.24 -30.65
CA GLU A 302 8.73 5.69 -31.91
C GLU A 302 8.05 6.99 -32.36
N ASP A 303 8.76 8.12 -32.23
CA ASP A 303 8.26 9.48 -32.50
C ASP A 303 6.94 9.84 -31.77
N ASN A 304 6.70 9.21 -30.61
CA ASN A 304 5.58 9.47 -29.73
C ASN A 304 5.92 9.18 -28.26
N SER A 305 4.99 9.50 -27.37
CA SER A 305 5.10 9.21 -25.94
C SER A 305 3.77 8.70 -25.39
N PHE A 306 3.87 7.94 -24.29
CA PHE A 306 2.72 7.37 -23.59
C PHE A 306 2.79 7.77 -22.11
N PRO A 307 1.72 8.32 -21.54
CA PRO A 307 1.75 8.82 -20.17
C PRO A 307 1.92 7.69 -19.16
N LEU A 308 2.91 7.82 -18.28
CA LEU A 308 3.01 7.02 -17.06
C LEU A 308 2.31 7.71 -15.88
N LEU A 309 2.37 9.04 -15.83
CA LEU A 309 1.69 9.85 -14.83
C LEU A 309 1.11 11.10 -15.48
N MET A 310 -0.20 11.31 -15.33
CA MET A 310 -0.89 12.52 -15.78
C MET A 310 -1.46 13.32 -14.63
N LYS A 311 -1.72 14.60 -14.90
CA LYS A 311 -2.35 15.54 -13.98
C LYS A 311 -3.41 16.37 -14.72
N THR A 312 -4.57 16.52 -14.10
CA THR A 312 -5.64 17.43 -14.52
C THR A 312 -6.04 18.30 -13.34
N GLN A 313 -6.17 19.61 -13.54
CA GLN A 313 -6.70 20.51 -12.52
C GLN A 313 -8.24 20.37 -12.49
N TYR A 314 -8.83 20.16 -11.31
CA TYR A 314 -10.29 20.06 -11.17
C TYR A 314 -10.74 20.78 -9.91
N GLY A 315 -11.53 21.84 -10.06
CA GLY A 315 -11.89 22.70 -8.94
C GLY A 315 -10.63 23.23 -8.23
N LYS A 316 -10.56 23.03 -6.91
CA LYS A 316 -9.40 23.42 -6.08
C LYS A 316 -8.33 22.32 -5.99
N GLY A 317 -8.70 21.09 -6.36
CA GLY A 317 -7.89 19.89 -6.27
C GLY A 317 -7.26 19.49 -7.60
N ARG A 318 -6.61 18.33 -7.61
CA ARG A 318 -5.98 17.76 -8.80
C ARG A 318 -6.34 16.29 -8.94
N LEU A 319 -6.71 15.90 -10.14
CA LEU A 319 -6.85 14.51 -10.51
C LEU A 319 -5.53 14.03 -11.13
N TYR A 320 -4.96 12.97 -10.57
CA TYR A 320 -3.80 12.29 -11.12
C TYR A 320 -4.21 10.93 -11.67
N ILE A 321 -3.62 10.54 -12.79
CA ILE A 321 -3.81 9.21 -13.37
C ILE A 321 -2.44 8.53 -13.43
N LEU A 322 -2.27 7.47 -12.65
CA LEU A 322 -1.08 6.62 -12.66
C LEU A 322 -1.34 5.43 -13.59
N THR A 323 -0.57 5.33 -14.66
CA THR A 323 -0.64 4.20 -15.58
C THR A 323 0.00 2.98 -14.95
N ILE A 324 -0.80 1.93 -14.78
CA ILE A 324 -0.36 0.65 -14.24
C ILE A 324 0.10 -0.25 -15.40
N PRO A 325 1.32 -0.82 -15.34
CA PRO A 325 1.79 -1.78 -16.33
C PRO A 325 0.94 -3.07 -16.34
N GLU A 326 1.02 -3.83 -17.43
CA GLU A 326 0.30 -5.11 -17.56
C GLU A 326 0.77 -6.17 -16.55
N ASP A 327 2.01 -6.07 -16.06
CA ASP A 327 2.54 -6.81 -14.91
C ASP A 327 2.83 -5.81 -13.78
N TYR A 328 2.18 -5.95 -12.62
CA TYR A 328 2.38 -5.04 -11.50
C TYR A 328 3.83 -5.04 -10.97
N GLY A 329 4.55 -6.15 -11.15
CA GLY A 329 5.97 -6.24 -10.83
C GLY A 329 6.83 -5.27 -11.64
N ASP A 330 6.39 -4.86 -12.82
CA ASP A 330 7.11 -3.92 -13.68
C ASP A 330 7.13 -2.50 -13.09
N LEU A 331 6.27 -2.16 -12.12
CA LEU A 331 6.40 -0.94 -11.32
C LEU A 331 7.77 -0.83 -10.64
N TYR A 332 8.40 -1.97 -10.33
CA TYR A 332 9.72 -1.99 -9.69
C TYR A 332 10.87 -1.67 -10.65
N HIS A 333 10.61 -1.61 -11.96
CA HIS A 333 11.59 -1.23 -12.98
C HIS A 333 11.53 0.26 -13.33
N ILE A 334 10.56 1.01 -12.78
CA ILE A 334 10.53 2.47 -12.91
C ILE A 334 11.79 3.07 -12.26
N PRO A 335 12.57 3.90 -12.99
CA PRO A 335 13.77 4.54 -12.46
C PRO A 335 13.50 5.38 -11.20
N ARG A 336 14.44 5.39 -10.25
CA ARG A 336 14.36 6.15 -8.98
C ARG A 336 13.91 7.59 -9.18
N LYS A 337 14.46 8.26 -10.19
CA LYS A 337 14.15 9.66 -10.51
C LYS A 337 12.70 9.90 -10.91
N LEU A 338 12.05 8.90 -11.50
CA LEU A 338 10.62 8.93 -11.85
C LEU A 338 9.73 8.47 -10.68
N LEU A 339 10.24 7.62 -9.79
CA LEU A 339 9.54 7.28 -8.54
C LEU A 339 9.38 8.50 -7.63
N LEU A 340 10.32 9.45 -7.65
CA LEU A 340 10.25 10.67 -6.84
C LEU A 340 8.98 11.51 -7.10
N PRO A 341 8.64 11.94 -8.34
CA PRO A 341 7.40 12.67 -8.60
C PRO A 341 6.14 11.83 -8.30
N ILE A 342 6.18 10.50 -8.47
CA ILE A 342 5.10 9.63 -8.02
C ILE A 342 4.95 9.72 -6.49
N ARG A 343 6.03 9.58 -5.72
CA ARG A 343 5.96 9.71 -4.25
C ARG A 343 5.52 11.11 -3.83
N GLN A 344 5.92 12.17 -4.52
CA GLN A 344 5.53 13.55 -4.19
C GLN A 344 4.02 13.75 -4.20
N ILE A 345 3.29 13.10 -5.12
CA ILE A 345 1.82 13.24 -5.18
C ILE A 345 1.12 12.48 -4.04
N PHE A 346 1.60 11.28 -3.70
CA PHE A 346 1.06 10.50 -2.57
C PHE A 346 1.43 11.14 -1.22
N LEU A 347 2.69 11.54 -1.07
CA LEU A 347 3.29 12.09 0.15
C LEU A 347 3.25 13.63 0.21
N LYS A 348 2.34 14.27 -0.52
CA LYS A 348 2.25 15.73 -0.57
C LYS A 348 2.08 16.34 0.82
N ASN A 349 1.23 15.73 1.64
CA ASN A 349 0.89 16.18 2.99
C ASN A 349 1.74 15.51 4.09
N SER A 350 2.64 14.59 3.71
CA SER A 350 3.55 13.92 4.65
C SER A 350 4.65 14.88 5.12
N PRO A 351 5.09 14.81 6.38
CA PRO A 351 6.21 15.59 6.89
C PRO A 351 7.56 15.16 6.31
N ILE A 352 7.61 14.02 5.61
CA ILE A 352 8.80 13.52 4.91
C ILE A 352 8.48 13.17 3.46
N LEU A 353 9.49 13.27 2.61
CA LEU A 353 9.49 12.71 1.25
C LEU A 353 10.69 11.78 1.11
N LEU A 354 10.40 10.52 0.79
CA LEU A 354 11.42 9.50 0.54
C LEU A 354 11.87 9.55 -0.92
N ASP A 355 13.17 9.61 -1.14
CA ASP A 355 13.80 9.35 -2.43
C ASP A 355 14.61 8.05 -2.36
N SER A 356 14.10 6.99 -2.98
CA SER A 356 14.72 5.66 -3.04
C SER A 356 14.43 4.96 -4.36
N TYR A 357 15.16 3.88 -4.63
CA TYR A 357 14.77 2.87 -5.61
C TYR A 357 13.50 2.11 -5.13
N SER A 358 12.94 1.26 -6.00
CA SER A 358 11.77 0.42 -5.70
C SER A 358 12.08 -0.64 -4.63
N LYS A 359 11.06 -1.30 -4.09
CA LYS A 359 11.19 -2.32 -3.02
C LYS A 359 11.87 -1.78 -1.74
N VAL A 360 11.62 -0.52 -1.43
CA VAL A 360 11.90 0.09 -0.12
C VAL A 360 10.56 0.59 0.40
N ALA A 361 10.07 0.00 1.48
CA ALA A 361 8.78 0.39 2.06
C ALA A 361 8.97 1.48 3.12
N LEU A 362 7.99 2.39 3.18
CA LEU A 362 7.86 3.41 4.20
C LEU A 362 6.58 3.13 4.99
N PHE A 363 6.69 3.16 6.32
CA PHE A 363 5.58 3.06 7.26
C PHE A 363 5.57 4.33 8.10
N THR A 364 4.45 5.04 8.15
CA THR A 364 4.32 6.31 8.88
C THR A 364 3.29 6.19 9.98
N TYR A 365 3.49 6.95 11.06
CA TYR A 365 2.59 6.96 12.22
C TYR A 365 2.18 8.39 12.59
N ASP A 366 1.06 8.52 13.30
CA ASP A 366 0.45 9.79 13.70
C ASP A 366 1.24 10.61 14.74
N ASN A 367 2.31 10.04 15.31
CA ASN A 367 3.12 10.63 16.37
C ASN A 367 4.53 11.04 15.91
N ASP A 368 4.66 11.40 14.63
CA ASP A 368 5.91 11.81 13.97
C ASP A 368 7.00 10.72 13.92
N THR A 369 6.64 9.46 14.16
CA THR A 369 7.55 8.32 13.94
C THR A 369 7.32 7.69 12.57
N PHE A 370 8.35 7.03 12.05
CA PHE A 370 8.29 6.29 10.80
C PHE A 370 9.34 5.18 10.76
N VAL A 371 9.09 4.18 9.92
CA VAL A 371 9.99 3.05 9.68
C VAL A 371 10.26 2.92 8.19
N ILE A 372 11.53 2.72 7.83
CA ILE A 372 11.97 2.42 6.47
C ILE A 372 12.53 1.00 6.46
N ARG A 373 12.07 0.17 5.52
CA ARG A 373 12.54 -1.20 5.35
C ARG A 373 12.96 -1.46 3.91
N SER A 374 14.19 -1.95 3.72
CA SER A 374 14.67 -2.40 2.40
C SER A 374 14.33 -3.86 2.16
N PHE A 375 13.73 -4.15 1.01
CA PHE A 375 13.50 -5.50 0.50
C PHE A 375 14.46 -5.85 -0.64
N GLN A 376 15.48 -5.01 -0.87
CA GLN A 376 16.54 -5.31 -1.82
C GLN A 376 17.58 -6.27 -1.23
N PRO A 377 18.22 -7.10 -2.06
CA PRO A 377 19.32 -7.98 -1.63
C PRO A 377 20.69 -7.29 -1.56
N TRP A 378 20.79 -5.97 -1.74
CA TRP A 378 22.04 -5.21 -1.67
C TRP A 378 21.93 -3.97 -0.75
N TYR A 379 23.09 -3.42 -0.39
CA TYR A 379 23.21 -2.16 0.34
C TYR A 379 23.19 -0.98 -0.62
N ASP A 380 22.52 0.09 -0.25
CA ASP A 380 22.52 1.33 -1.04
C ASP A 380 22.06 2.51 -0.18
N GLU A 381 22.14 3.72 -0.72
CA GLU A 381 21.76 4.97 -0.07
C GLU A 381 20.39 5.46 -0.54
N ILE A 382 19.61 5.99 0.40
CA ILE A 382 18.39 6.73 0.14
C ILE A 382 18.47 8.13 0.74
N SER A 383 17.58 9.01 0.30
CA SER A 383 17.46 10.36 0.85
C SER A 383 16.06 10.58 1.43
N ILE A 384 16.00 11.33 2.53
CA ILE A 384 14.76 11.74 3.19
C ILE A 384 14.75 13.26 3.21
N THR A 385 13.80 13.87 2.52
CA THR A 385 13.55 15.31 2.62
C THR A 385 12.62 15.58 3.79
N LEU A 386 13.04 16.45 4.70
CA LEU A 386 12.24 16.93 5.83
C LEU A 386 11.40 18.14 5.41
N LYS A 387 10.13 18.16 5.83
CA LYS A 387 9.17 19.24 5.55
C LYS A 387 8.62 19.79 6.88
N ASN A 388 7.70 20.75 6.80
CA ASN A 388 6.89 21.21 7.95
C ASN A 388 7.70 21.68 9.18
N GLY A 389 8.92 22.19 8.95
CA GLY A 389 9.80 22.70 9.99
C GLY A 389 10.57 21.64 10.79
N TYR A 390 10.53 20.37 10.39
CA TYR A 390 11.43 19.35 10.95
C TYR A 390 12.87 19.56 10.44
N THR A 391 13.85 19.41 11.32
CA THR A 391 15.26 19.71 11.06
C THR A 391 16.18 18.49 11.22
N ALA A 392 15.72 17.44 11.90
CA ALA A 392 16.49 16.23 12.15
C ALA A 392 15.59 15.00 12.31
N ILE A 393 16.21 13.81 12.31
CA ILE A 393 15.59 12.55 12.73
C ILE A 393 16.38 11.96 13.89
N LYS A 394 15.68 11.36 14.86
CA LYS A 394 16.26 10.58 15.95
C LYS A 394 16.04 9.10 15.67
N ASP A 395 17.11 8.31 15.62
CA ASP A 395 17.04 6.84 15.59
C ASP A 395 16.52 6.33 16.94
N LEU A 396 15.45 5.55 16.91
CA LEU A 396 14.81 5.03 18.12
C LEU A 396 15.53 3.81 18.70
N GLN A 397 16.44 3.18 17.95
CA GLN A 397 17.17 2.00 18.41
C GLN A 397 18.40 2.39 19.23
N ASP A 398 19.17 3.40 18.78
CA ASP A 398 20.41 3.81 19.44
C ASP A 398 20.36 5.25 20.01
N GLY A 399 19.30 6.00 19.73
CA GLY A 399 19.09 7.36 20.22
C GLY A 399 19.84 8.46 19.45
N ASN A 400 20.60 8.11 18.41
CA ASN A 400 21.39 9.06 17.64
C ASN A 400 20.50 10.04 16.88
N VAL A 401 20.90 11.32 16.86
CA VAL A 401 20.21 12.37 16.10
C VAL A 401 21.01 12.69 14.85
N ILE A 402 20.35 12.61 13.69
CA ILE A 402 20.92 12.92 12.38
C ILE A 402 20.27 14.22 11.90
N ASN A 403 21.05 15.27 11.77
CA ASN A 403 20.57 16.57 11.30
C ASN A 403 20.44 16.57 9.77
N GLY A 404 19.44 17.29 9.26
CA GLY A 404 19.30 17.56 7.84
C GLY A 404 20.40 18.48 7.32
N GLU A 405 20.89 18.18 6.13
CA GLU A 405 21.79 19.03 5.36
C GLU A 405 20.97 19.91 4.41
N GLN A 406 21.33 21.19 4.30
CA GLN A 406 20.63 22.13 3.41
C GLN A 406 20.98 21.85 1.95
N GLU A 407 19.96 21.56 1.14
CA GLU A 407 20.07 21.34 -0.31
C GLU A 407 19.00 22.14 -1.07
N GLY A 408 19.42 23.25 -1.65
CA GLY A 408 18.49 24.24 -2.20
C GLY A 408 17.56 24.75 -1.09
N ASP A 409 16.25 24.60 -1.29
CA ASP A 409 15.23 25.00 -0.30
C ASP A 409 14.84 23.87 0.68
N ASN A 410 15.47 22.69 0.56
CA ASN A 410 15.09 21.50 1.32
C ASN A 410 16.15 21.14 2.38
N LEU A 411 15.70 20.52 3.48
CA LEU A 411 16.58 19.80 4.41
C LEU A 411 16.55 18.32 4.07
N VAL A 412 17.71 17.74 3.81
CA VAL A 412 17.85 16.36 3.31
C VAL A 412 18.75 15.55 4.23
N ILE A 413 18.33 14.31 4.53
CA ILE A 413 19.13 13.33 5.25
C ILE A 413 19.41 12.16 4.34
N ARG A 414 20.68 11.77 4.24
CA ARG A 414 21.12 10.55 3.54
C ARG A 414 21.33 9.42 4.54
N ILE A 415 20.75 8.25 4.26
CA ILE A 415 20.97 7.05 5.08
C ILE A 415 21.29 5.85 4.20
N ARG A 416 22.24 5.05 4.67
CA ARG A 416 22.56 3.76 4.06
C ARG A 416 21.62 2.68 4.59
N LEU A 417 20.97 1.96 3.68
CA LEU A 417 20.10 0.84 4.00
C LEU A 417 20.81 -0.49 3.82
N ALA A 418 20.54 -1.41 4.74
CA ALA A 418 20.91 -2.82 4.65
C ALA A 418 19.69 -3.66 4.23
N PRO A 419 19.88 -4.75 3.48
CA PRO A 419 18.84 -5.72 3.17
C PRO A 419 18.08 -6.20 4.41
N GLY A 420 16.74 -6.15 4.39
CA GLY A 420 15.89 -6.74 5.42
C GLY A 420 15.94 -6.06 6.80
N ASN A 421 16.56 -4.88 6.92
CA ASN A 421 16.67 -4.13 8.17
C ASN A 421 15.57 -3.04 8.27
N ASN A 422 15.07 -2.82 9.48
CA ASN A 422 14.17 -1.72 9.81
C ASN A 422 15.02 -0.53 10.30
N LYS A 423 14.87 0.62 9.67
CA LYS A 423 15.37 1.89 10.18
C LYS A 423 14.22 2.66 10.80
N VAL A 424 14.30 2.90 12.10
CA VAL A 424 13.19 3.38 12.93
C VAL A 424 13.51 4.75 13.46
N TYR A 425 12.71 5.75 13.09
CA TYR A 425 13.02 7.14 13.39
C TYR A 425 11.83 7.90 13.97
N LYS A 426 12.16 8.96 14.71
CA LYS A 426 11.23 10.03 15.11
C LYS A 426 11.72 11.35 14.55
N LEU A 427 10.82 12.16 14.00
CA LEU A 427 11.15 13.49 13.52
C LEU A 427 11.43 14.44 14.68
N VAL A 428 12.37 15.36 14.47
CA VAL A 428 12.79 16.37 15.45
C VAL A 428 12.71 17.75 14.80
N LYS A 429 12.19 18.73 15.54
CA LYS A 429 12.09 20.13 15.13
C LYS A 429 13.28 20.93 15.64
#